data_AF-A0A5J5FRX4-F1
#
_entry.id   AF-A0A5J5FRX4-F1
#
_cell.length_a   1.000
_cell.length_b   1.000
_cell.length_c   1.000
_cell.angle_alpha   90.00
_cell.angle_beta   90.00
_cell.angle_gamma   90.00
#
_symmetry.space_group_name_H-M   'P 1'
#
loop_
_entity.id
_entity.type
_entity.pdbx_description
1 polymer ?
#
loop_
_entity_poly.entity_id
_entity_poly.type
_entity_poly.pdbx_seq_one_letter_code
_entity_poly.pdbx_strand_id
1 'polypeptide(L)'
;MECKLAVSMMHDYLDDDLPGSQQRELKEHLLSCPDCRAKFKELEQTDLLLFSMMHHTPSASDDLMGKIMGALPPAKKEKRFLAWIKSHPAVTAASFFLLVMLMSTLTFRNQDNQLVVKGNDLDQVVIQGDTVIVPNGTKIAGDLTVENGKTRVYGEVNGNLTVIDGSLYKASTAQISGQVKSIDQTVSWIWYKLTHLFPDAVYR
;
A
#
# COMPACT_ATOMS: atom_id res chain seq x y z
N MET A 1 33.50 11.51 -50.30
CA MET A 1 34.85 12.04 -50.04
C MET A 1 35.92 11.13 -50.63
N GLU A 2 37.08 11.70 -50.97
CA GLU A 2 38.27 10.96 -51.42
C GLU A 2 38.94 10.24 -50.23
N CYS A 3 39.40 9.00 -50.42
CA CYS A 3 40.03 8.23 -49.35
C CYS A 3 41.27 8.92 -48.75
N LYS A 4 41.99 9.73 -49.55
CA LYS A 4 43.16 10.49 -49.08
C LYS A 4 42.78 11.57 -48.08
N LEU A 5 41.65 12.24 -48.30
CA LEU A 5 41.11 13.26 -47.38
C LEU A 5 40.58 12.59 -46.10
N ALA A 6 39.95 11.42 -46.23
CA ALA A 6 39.45 10.67 -45.08
C ALA A 6 40.59 10.31 -44.11
N VAL A 7 41.74 9.85 -44.63
CA VAL A 7 42.89 9.48 -43.79
C VAL A 7 43.45 10.67 -43.01
N SER A 8 43.50 11.89 -43.57
CA SER A 8 43.95 13.05 -42.79
C SER A 8 42.93 13.40 -41.70
N MET A 9 41.64 13.37 -42.01
CA MET A 9 40.57 13.69 -41.07
C MET A 9 40.42 12.65 -39.93
N MET A 10 40.93 11.43 -40.09
CA MET A 10 40.92 10.41 -39.04
C MET A 10 41.75 10.84 -37.82
N HIS A 11 42.89 11.50 -38.04
CA HIS A 11 43.75 12.00 -36.95
C HIS A 11 43.06 13.15 -36.21
N ASP A 12 42.59 14.15 -36.94
CA ASP A 12 41.83 15.28 -36.37
C ASP A 12 40.57 14.81 -35.63
N TYR A 13 39.97 13.69 -36.06
CA TYR A 13 38.83 13.07 -35.37
C TYR A 13 39.24 12.40 -34.05
N LEU A 14 40.38 11.70 -34.02
CA LEU A 14 40.89 11.06 -32.79
C LEU A 14 41.37 12.10 -31.76
N ASP A 15 41.84 13.25 -32.23
CA ASP A 15 42.25 14.39 -31.39
C ASP A 15 41.07 15.28 -30.95
N ASP A 16 39.81 14.93 -31.28
CA ASP A 16 38.59 15.71 -31.03
C ASP A 16 38.58 17.13 -31.66
N ASP A 17 39.49 17.40 -32.61
CA ASP A 17 39.66 18.71 -33.28
C ASP A 17 38.82 18.86 -34.56
N LEU A 18 38.12 17.80 -34.98
CA LEU A 18 37.31 17.81 -36.21
C LEU A 18 35.90 18.41 -35.97
N PRO A 19 35.46 19.42 -36.76
CA PRO A 19 34.15 20.05 -36.57
C PRO A 19 33.00 19.08 -36.92
N GLY A 20 31.87 19.21 -36.22
CA GLY A 20 30.78 18.22 -36.26
C GLY A 20 30.18 17.93 -37.65
N SER A 21 30.22 18.87 -38.60
CA SER A 21 29.80 18.64 -39.99
C SER A 21 30.73 17.66 -40.71
N GLN A 22 32.04 17.83 -40.52
CA GLN A 22 33.08 17.00 -41.10
C GLN A 22 33.15 15.61 -40.43
N GLN A 23 32.87 15.53 -39.14
CA GLN A 23 32.74 14.24 -38.44
C GLN A 23 31.65 13.35 -39.05
N ARG A 24 30.51 13.94 -39.45
CA ARG A 24 29.42 13.19 -40.08
C ARG A 24 29.83 12.64 -41.44
N GLU A 25 30.50 13.46 -42.25
CA GLU A 25 31.00 13.05 -43.57
C GLU A 25 32.04 11.93 -43.46
N LEU A 26 32.98 12.04 -42.51
CA LEU A 26 33.97 10.99 -42.23
C LEU A 26 33.29 9.68 -41.80
N LYS A 27 32.31 9.74 -40.89
CA LYS A 27 31.55 8.56 -40.44
C LYS A 27 30.82 7.87 -41.59
N GLU A 28 30.20 8.64 -42.48
CA GLU A 28 29.53 8.10 -43.67
C GLU A 28 30.51 7.42 -44.63
N HIS A 29 31.71 7.97 -44.78
CA HIS A 29 32.75 7.34 -45.59
C HIS A 29 33.33 6.06 -44.96
N LEU A 30 33.52 6.04 -43.64
CA LEU A 30 33.92 4.82 -42.93
C LEU A 30 32.87 3.71 -43.06
N LEU A 31 31.59 4.06 -43.22
CA LEU A 31 30.52 3.10 -43.49
C LEU A 31 30.53 2.56 -44.92
N SER A 32 30.97 3.35 -45.90
CA SER A 32 30.99 2.95 -47.31
C SER A 32 32.32 2.34 -47.77
N CYS A 33 33.45 2.70 -47.16
CA CYS A 33 34.79 2.25 -47.55
C CYS A 33 35.41 1.29 -46.50
N PRO A 34 35.58 -0.01 -46.82
CA PRO A 34 36.16 -0.97 -45.87
C PRO A 34 37.66 -0.73 -45.60
N ASP A 35 38.42 -0.25 -46.58
CA ASP A 35 39.86 0.00 -46.43
C ASP A 35 40.13 1.13 -45.44
N CYS A 36 39.37 2.23 -45.55
CA CYS A 36 39.45 3.34 -44.60
C CYS A 36 39.00 2.93 -43.19
N ARG A 37 37.99 2.05 -43.09
CA ARG A 37 37.55 1.49 -41.80
C ARG A 37 38.63 0.63 -41.14
N ALA A 38 39.32 -0.20 -41.92
CA ALA A 38 40.40 -1.04 -41.41
C ALA A 38 41.53 -0.19 -40.84
N LYS A 39 41.98 0.84 -41.58
CA LYS A 39 43.00 1.79 -41.12
C LYS A 39 42.58 2.55 -39.87
N PHE A 40 41.34 3.03 -39.81
CA PHE A 40 40.83 3.72 -38.64
C PHE A 40 40.87 2.83 -37.38
N LYS A 41 40.50 1.56 -37.53
CA LYS A 41 40.56 0.58 -36.44
C LYS A 41 42.00 0.29 -35.97
N GLU A 42 42.97 0.24 -36.89
CA GLU A 42 44.39 0.10 -36.54
C GLU A 42 44.90 1.31 -35.73
N LEU A 43 44.46 2.52 -36.09
CA LEU A 43 44.77 3.75 -35.35
C LEU A 43 44.15 3.72 -33.95
N GLU A 44 42.87 3.38 -33.81
CA GLU A 44 42.22 3.23 -32.50
C GLU A 44 42.92 2.19 -31.62
N GLN A 45 43.32 1.05 -32.19
CA GLN A 45 44.07 0.03 -31.45
C GLN A 45 45.42 0.55 -30.97
N THR A 46 46.12 1.31 -31.80
CA THR A 46 47.41 1.90 -31.44
C THR A 46 47.25 2.93 -30.33
N ASP A 47 46.23 3.77 -30.41
CA ASP A 47 45.90 4.76 -29.38
C ASP A 47 45.58 4.10 -28.03
N LEU A 48 44.73 3.06 -28.04
CA LEU A 48 44.43 2.28 -26.83
C LEU A 48 45.68 1.63 -26.22
N LEU A 49 46.57 1.09 -27.05
CA LEU A 49 47.83 0.51 -26.58
C LEU A 49 48.73 1.58 -25.94
N LEU A 50 48.87 2.75 -26.58
CA LEU A 50 49.63 3.87 -26.01
C LEU A 50 49.03 4.34 -24.68
N PHE A 51 47.70 4.51 -24.63
CA PHE A 51 47.00 4.87 -23.40
C PHE A 51 47.24 3.86 -22.28
N SER A 52 47.26 2.56 -22.60
CA SER A 52 47.54 1.50 -21.62
C SER A 52 48.99 1.52 -21.11
N MET A 53 49.96 1.91 -21.95
CA MET A 53 51.38 2.00 -21.56
C MET A 53 51.68 3.28 -20.78
N MET A 54 50.95 4.36 -21.06
CA MET A 54 51.06 5.64 -20.32
C MET A 54 50.38 5.61 -18.95
N HIS A 55 49.76 4.49 -18.58
CA HIS A 55 49.10 4.27 -17.28
C HIS A 55 50.08 4.11 -16.10
N HIS A 56 51.21 4.82 -16.11
CA HIS A 56 51.82 5.27 -14.87
C HIS A 56 50.94 6.40 -14.33
N THR A 57 49.81 6.02 -13.73
CA THR A 57 48.93 6.95 -13.05
C THR A 57 49.77 7.71 -12.01
N PRO A 58 49.93 9.05 -12.11
CA PRO A 58 50.42 9.79 -10.97
C PRO A 58 49.47 9.45 -9.82
N SER A 59 50.01 9.05 -8.67
CA SER A 59 49.18 8.72 -7.52
C SER A 59 48.33 9.95 -7.20
N ALA A 60 47.06 9.94 -7.60
CA ALA A 60 46.13 10.95 -7.18
C ALA A 60 46.13 10.94 -5.65
N SER A 61 46.28 12.09 -5.02
CA SER A 61 46.21 12.16 -3.56
C SER A 61 44.85 11.61 -3.10
N ASP A 62 44.84 10.84 -2.01
CA ASP A 62 43.60 10.27 -1.46
C ASP A 62 42.54 11.35 -1.19
N ASP A 63 42.96 12.59 -0.92
CA ASP A 63 42.11 13.76 -0.76
C ASP A 63 41.35 14.16 -2.05
N LEU A 64 41.99 14.05 -3.22
CA LEU A 64 41.33 14.34 -4.50
C LEU A 64 40.26 13.30 -4.81
N MET A 65 40.55 12.01 -4.57
CA MET A 65 39.58 10.94 -4.77
C MET A 65 38.37 11.11 -3.84
N GLY A 66 38.59 11.47 -2.58
CA GLY A 66 37.51 11.76 -1.62
C GLY A 66 36.62 12.92 -2.06
N LYS A 67 37.22 14.02 -2.55
CA LYS A 67 36.49 15.19 -3.06
C LYS A 67 35.67 14.88 -4.32
N ILE A 68 36.23 14.11 -5.25
CA ILE A 68 35.52 13.70 -6.47
C ILE A 68 34.35 12.78 -6.11
N MET A 69 34.59 11.74 -5.31
CA MET A 69 33.55 10.80 -4.90
C MET A 69 32.43 11.47 -4.10
N GLY A 70 32.76 12.50 -3.30
CA GLY A 70 31.77 13.32 -2.60
C GLY A 70 30.98 14.28 -3.49
N ALA A 71 31.55 14.68 -4.63
CA ALA A 71 30.88 15.54 -5.61
C ALA A 71 29.97 14.78 -6.58
N LEU A 72 30.06 13.44 -6.62
CA LEU A 72 29.16 12.63 -7.43
C LEU A 72 27.73 12.67 -6.83
N PRO A 73 26.69 12.87 -7.67
CA PRO A 73 25.32 12.81 -7.20
C PRO A 73 25.05 11.42 -6.59
N PRO A 74 24.41 11.35 -5.41
CA PRO A 74 24.17 10.09 -4.74
C PRO A 74 23.34 9.18 -5.66
N ALA A 75 23.81 7.94 -5.86
CA ALA A 75 23.05 6.93 -6.59
C ALA A 75 21.62 6.91 -6.07
N LYS A 76 20.63 6.94 -6.98
CA LYS A 76 19.21 6.91 -6.66
C LYS A 76 18.98 5.76 -5.68
N LYS A 77 18.79 6.09 -4.40
CA LYS A 77 18.44 5.11 -3.38
C LYS A 77 17.06 4.61 -3.76
N GLU A 78 16.99 3.50 -4.49
CA GLU A 78 15.74 2.78 -4.62
C GLU A 78 15.20 2.59 -3.21
N LYS A 79 13.94 2.95 -3.00
CA LYS A 79 13.30 2.89 -1.68
C LYS A 79 13.54 1.48 -1.14
N ARG A 80 14.31 1.35 -0.05
CA ARG A 80 14.74 0.05 0.50
C ARG A 80 13.59 -0.95 0.65
N PHE A 81 12.40 -0.44 0.95
CA PHE A 81 11.15 -1.19 1.00
C PHE A 81 10.78 -1.86 -0.33
N LEU A 82 10.89 -1.14 -1.45
CA LEU A 82 10.58 -1.64 -2.79
C LEU A 82 11.60 -2.70 -3.25
N ALA A 83 12.88 -2.49 -2.94
CA ALA A 83 13.94 -3.47 -3.20
C ALA A 83 13.77 -4.75 -2.36
N TRP A 84 13.29 -4.62 -1.11
CA TRP A 84 13.01 -5.76 -0.23
C TRP A 84 11.81 -6.59 -0.72
N ILE A 85 10.73 -5.95 -1.15
CA ILE A 85 9.57 -6.63 -1.76
C ILE A 85 9.99 -7.38 -3.03
N LYS A 86 10.80 -6.76 -3.90
CA LYS A 86 11.27 -7.35 -5.15
C LYS A 86 12.19 -8.56 -4.94
N SER A 87 12.97 -8.57 -3.86
CA SER A 87 13.90 -9.66 -3.54
C SER A 87 13.22 -10.86 -2.86
N HIS A 88 12.04 -10.67 -2.24
CA HIS A 88 11.33 -11.73 -1.50
C HIS A 88 9.85 -11.85 -1.94
N PRO A 89 9.58 -12.25 -3.20
CA PRO A 89 8.21 -12.37 -3.71
C PRO A 89 7.37 -13.40 -2.93
N ALA A 90 7.97 -14.50 -2.46
CA ALA A 90 7.28 -15.55 -1.70
C ALA A 90 6.75 -15.07 -0.34
N VAL A 91 7.57 -14.30 0.40
CA VAL A 91 7.18 -13.76 1.72
C VAL A 91 6.06 -12.74 1.57
N THR A 92 6.13 -11.92 0.52
CA THR A 92 5.10 -10.92 0.21
C THR A 92 3.77 -11.60 -0.10
N ALA A 93 3.76 -12.61 -0.98
CA ALA A 93 2.56 -13.38 -1.31
C ALA A 93 1.95 -14.09 -0.08
N ALA A 94 2.79 -14.70 0.77
CA ALA A 94 2.34 -15.36 1.99
C ALA A 94 1.68 -14.37 2.99
N SER A 95 2.26 -13.17 3.13
CA SER A 95 1.70 -12.12 3.98
C SER A 95 0.32 -11.66 3.49
N PHE A 96 0.17 -11.42 2.18
CA PHE A 96 -1.14 -11.07 1.60
C PHE A 96 -2.15 -12.20 1.75
N PHE A 97 -1.75 -13.45 1.53
CA PHE A 97 -2.63 -14.61 1.71
C PHE A 97 -3.11 -14.73 3.16
N LEU A 98 -2.20 -14.60 4.13
CA LEU A 98 -2.54 -14.63 5.55
C LEU A 98 -3.45 -13.46 5.95
N LEU A 99 -3.20 -12.26 5.42
CA LEU A 99 -4.02 -11.08 5.68
C LEU A 99 -5.45 -11.29 5.15
N VAL A 100 -5.59 -11.78 3.91
CA VAL A 100 -6.91 -12.08 3.33
C VAL A 100 -7.62 -13.21 4.10
N MET A 101 -6.90 -14.26 4.51
CA MET A 101 -7.43 -15.32 5.35
C MET A 101 -7.93 -14.80 6.70
N LEU A 102 -7.13 -13.97 7.38
CA LEU A 102 -7.50 -13.34 8.65
C LEU A 102 -8.72 -12.42 8.48
N MET A 103 -8.75 -11.59 7.44
CA MET A 103 -9.91 -10.74 7.17
C MET A 103 -11.17 -11.57 6.87
N SER A 104 -11.04 -12.63 6.08
CA SER A 104 -12.16 -13.51 5.75
C SER A 104 -12.73 -14.21 6.99
N THR A 105 -11.87 -14.70 7.88
CA THR A 105 -12.30 -15.34 9.14
C THR A 105 -12.97 -14.37 10.10
N LEU A 106 -12.52 -13.11 10.14
CA LEU A 106 -13.18 -12.05 10.93
C LEU A 106 -14.56 -11.70 10.36
N THR A 107 -14.68 -11.56 9.03
CA THR A 107 -15.98 -11.29 8.38
C THR A 107 -16.97 -12.44 8.55
N PHE A 108 -16.52 -13.69 8.44
CA PHE A 108 -17.39 -14.86 8.58
C PHE A 108 -17.97 -14.99 10.00
N ARG A 109 -17.18 -14.71 11.04
CA ARG A 109 -17.68 -14.70 12.44
C ARG A 109 -18.72 -13.61 12.70
N ASN A 110 -18.72 -12.54 11.91
CA ASN A 110 -19.67 -11.44 12.04
C ASN A 110 -21.01 -11.73 11.33
N GLN A 111 -21.17 -12.91 10.72
CA GLN A 111 -22.38 -13.30 9.99
C GLN A 111 -23.40 -14.04 10.88
N ASP A 112 -23.04 -14.35 12.14
CA ASP A 112 -23.94 -14.89 13.16
C ASP A 112 -24.75 -13.80 13.90
N ASN A 113 -25.03 -12.67 13.24
CA ASN A 113 -25.92 -11.61 13.73
C ASN A 113 -27.40 -12.03 13.60
N GLN A 114 -27.74 -13.24 14.03
CA GLN A 114 -29.12 -13.73 14.03
C GLN A 114 -29.90 -13.04 15.16
N LEU A 115 -31.15 -12.67 14.88
CA LEU A 115 -32.06 -12.09 15.87
C LEU A 115 -32.31 -13.12 16.99
N VAL A 116 -31.81 -12.84 18.20
CA VAL A 116 -32.05 -13.69 19.37
C VAL A 116 -33.03 -12.99 20.29
N VAL A 117 -34.16 -13.63 20.55
CA VAL A 117 -35.19 -13.17 21.49
C VAL A 117 -35.24 -14.14 22.66
N LYS A 118 -34.97 -13.64 23.87
CA LYS A 118 -35.05 -14.41 25.12
C LYS A 118 -36.11 -13.77 26.02
N GLY A 119 -37.06 -14.57 26.50
CA GLY A 119 -38.10 -14.12 27.41
C GLY A 119 -38.93 -15.30 27.94
N ASN A 120 -39.63 -15.07 29.04
CA ASN A 120 -40.42 -16.11 29.72
C ASN A 120 -41.81 -16.32 29.09
N ASP A 121 -42.29 -15.36 28.29
CA ASP A 121 -43.62 -15.35 27.67
C ASP A 121 -43.48 -14.88 26.20
N LEU A 122 -43.02 -15.78 25.33
CA LEU A 122 -42.71 -15.50 23.93
C LEU A 122 -43.93 -15.64 22.99
N ASP A 123 -45.01 -16.28 23.46
CA ASP A 123 -46.18 -16.64 22.66
C ASP A 123 -47.03 -15.41 22.23
N GLN A 124 -46.80 -14.26 22.86
CA GLN A 124 -47.52 -13.00 22.61
C GLN A 124 -46.71 -11.99 21.80
N VAL A 125 -45.51 -12.35 21.35
CA VAL A 125 -44.58 -11.48 20.63
C VAL A 125 -44.62 -11.78 19.14
N VAL A 126 -44.82 -10.74 18.32
CA VAL A 126 -44.83 -10.89 16.86
C VAL A 126 -43.43 -10.60 16.32
N ILE A 127 -42.79 -11.64 15.76
CA ILE A 127 -41.47 -11.53 15.12
C ILE A 127 -41.68 -11.31 13.63
N GLN A 128 -41.25 -10.15 13.12
CA GLN A 128 -41.34 -9.80 11.72
C GLN A 128 -39.94 -9.45 11.18
N GLY A 129 -39.28 -10.46 10.59
CA GLY A 129 -37.88 -10.34 10.14
C GLY A 129 -36.96 -10.01 11.31
N ASP A 130 -36.26 -8.87 11.25
CA ASP A 130 -35.37 -8.37 12.32
C ASP A 130 -36.09 -7.52 13.38
N THR A 131 -37.43 -7.48 13.37
CA THR A 131 -38.22 -6.63 14.27
C THR A 131 -39.06 -7.45 15.23
N VAL A 132 -38.87 -7.21 16.53
CA VAL A 132 -39.64 -7.79 17.63
C VAL A 132 -40.73 -6.79 18.03
N ILE A 133 -41.99 -7.16 17.84
CA ILE A 133 -43.13 -6.28 18.09
C ILE A 133 -43.94 -6.82 19.27
N VAL A 134 -44.13 -5.97 20.29
CA VAL A 134 -45.06 -6.20 21.39
C VAL A 134 -46.35 -5.43 21.08
N PRO A 135 -47.45 -6.10 20.66
CA PRO A 135 -48.67 -5.45 20.22
C PRO A 135 -49.43 -4.76 21.37
N ASN A 136 -50.39 -3.90 21.03
CA ASN A 136 -51.26 -3.25 22.02
C ASN A 136 -52.19 -4.27 22.69
N GLY A 137 -52.32 -4.22 24.01
CA GLY A 137 -53.25 -5.06 24.79
C GLY A 137 -52.65 -6.37 25.33
N THR A 138 -51.41 -6.70 24.98
CA THR A 138 -50.65 -7.82 25.57
C THR A 138 -49.80 -7.35 26.75
N LYS A 139 -49.76 -8.17 27.81
CA LYS A 139 -48.92 -7.95 29.00
C LYS A 139 -47.89 -9.06 29.08
N ILE A 140 -46.63 -8.72 28.86
CA ILE A 140 -45.53 -9.69 29.02
C ILE A 140 -45.11 -9.69 30.49
N ALA A 141 -45.21 -10.86 31.14
CA ALA A 141 -44.78 -11.05 32.51
C ALA A 141 -43.33 -11.57 32.53
N GLY A 142 -42.37 -10.71 32.87
CA GLY A 142 -40.95 -11.07 32.97
C GLY A 142 -40.03 -10.28 32.04
N ASP A 143 -38.74 -10.61 32.10
CA ASP A 143 -37.69 -9.90 31.40
C ASP A 143 -37.66 -10.28 29.91
N LEU A 144 -37.44 -9.28 29.04
CA LEU A 144 -37.35 -9.45 27.59
C LEU A 144 -35.99 -8.93 27.11
N THR A 145 -35.22 -9.82 26.49
CA THR A 145 -33.91 -9.49 25.91
C THR A 145 -33.96 -9.70 24.40
N VAL A 146 -33.62 -8.65 23.65
CA VAL A 146 -33.55 -8.67 22.18
C VAL A 146 -32.13 -8.33 21.76
N GLU A 147 -31.47 -9.25 21.06
CA GLU A 147 -30.11 -9.11 20.54
C GLU A 147 -30.15 -8.98 19.02
N ASN A 148 -29.37 -8.06 18.44
CA ASN A 148 -29.23 -7.84 16.99
C ASN A 148 -30.55 -7.52 16.26
N GLY A 149 -31.47 -6.78 16.90
CA GLY A 149 -32.84 -6.59 16.43
C GLY A 149 -33.47 -5.23 16.72
N LYS A 150 -34.54 -4.90 15.99
CA LYS A 150 -35.35 -3.70 16.23
C LYS A 150 -36.52 -4.06 17.15
N THR A 151 -36.64 -3.40 18.29
CA THR A 151 -37.73 -3.67 19.25
C THR A 151 -38.76 -2.56 19.18
N ARG A 152 -40.02 -2.90 18.92
CA ARG A 152 -41.16 -1.97 18.94
C ARG A 152 -42.14 -2.37 20.02
N VAL A 153 -42.25 -1.54 21.05
CA VAL A 153 -43.15 -1.79 22.18
C VAL A 153 -44.36 -0.88 22.06
N TYR A 154 -45.53 -1.49 21.84
CA TYR A 154 -46.83 -0.83 21.85
C TYR A 154 -47.66 -1.19 23.10
N GLY A 155 -47.50 -2.43 23.61
CA GLY A 155 -48.16 -2.94 24.83
C GLY A 155 -47.39 -2.74 26.14
N GLU A 156 -47.66 -3.58 27.14
CA GLU A 156 -47.07 -3.51 28.48
C GLU A 156 -46.02 -4.60 28.71
N VAL A 157 -44.85 -4.23 29.24
CA VAL A 157 -43.78 -5.16 29.64
C VAL A 157 -43.55 -5.02 31.14
N ASN A 158 -43.92 -6.07 31.89
CA ASN A 158 -43.83 -6.09 33.34
C ASN A 158 -42.52 -6.77 33.79
N GLY A 159 -41.39 -6.16 33.42
CA GLY A 159 -40.04 -6.66 33.63
C GLY A 159 -39.00 -5.75 32.98
N ASN A 160 -37.74 -6.17 33.00
CA ASN A 160 -36.63 -5.43 32.41
C ASN A 160 -36.57 -5.67 30.90
N LEU A 161 -36.32 -4.60 30.13
CA LEU A 161 -36.14 -4.67 28.69
C LEU A 161 -34.68 -4.38 28.37
N THR A 162 -33.97 -5.38 27.86
CA THR A 162 -32.56 -5.25 27.45
C THR A 162 -32.47 -5.37 25.94
N VAL A 163 -31.91 -4.36 25.29
CA VAL A 163 -31.67 -4.35 23.84
C VAL A 163 -30.18 -4.27 23.60
N ILE A 164 -29.61 -5.28 22.94
CA ILE A 164 -28.18 -5.42 22.67
C ILE A 164 -27.97 -5.31 21.15
N ASP A 165 -27.16 -4.34 20.72
CA ASP A 165 -26.86 -4.07 19.30
C ASP A 165 -28.14 -3.96 18.43
N GLY A 166 -29.10 -3.15 18.91
CA GLY A 166 -30.45 -3.02 18.34
C GLY A 166 -31.10 -1.67 18.63
N SER A 167 -32.23 -1.37 17.97
CA SER A 167 -32.93 -0.09 18.12
C SER A 167 -34.26 -0.26 18.88
N LEU A 168 -34.51 0.56 19.90
CA LEU A 168 -35.77 0.54 20.66
C LEU A 168 -36.70 1.68 20.24
N TYR A 169 -37.94 1.34 19.90
CA TYR A 169 -39.03 2.28 19.69
C TYR A 169 -40.16 2.01 20.70
N LYS A 170 -40.54 3.03 21.47
CA LYS A 170 -41.58 2.98 22.50
C LYS A 170 -42.74 3.89 22.11
N ALA A 171 -43.93 3.34 21.96
CA ALA A 171 -45.14 4.12 21.70
C ALA A 171 -45.64 4.83 22.97
N SER A 172 -46.41 5.91 22.82
CA SER A 172 -46.97 6.68 23.94
C SER A 172 -47.94 5.89 24.82
N THR A 173 -48.49 4.78 24.31
CA THR A 173 -49.38 3.86 25.03
C THR A 173 -48.64 2.73 25.74
N ALA A 174 -47.32 2.62 25.56
CA ALA A 174 -46.53 1.52 26.08
C ALA A 174 -46.00 1.82 27.49
N GLN A 175 -46.13 0.84 28.37
CA GLN A 175 -45.69 0.92 29.77
C GLN A 175 -44.68 -0.19 30.07
N ILE A 176 -43.48 0.20 30.52
CA ILE A 176 -42.39 -0.71 30.88
C ILE A 176 -42.15 -0.52 32.38
N SER A 177 -42.38 -1.57 33.17
CA SER A 177 -42.28 -1.51 34.63
C SER A 177 -40.83 -1.57 35.15
N GLY A 178 -39.90 -2.12 34.36
CA GLY A 178 -38.50 -2.31 34.73
C GLY A 178 -37.51 -1.33 34.07
N GLN A 179 -36.22 -1.61 34.19
CA GLN A 179 -35.16 -0.78 33.61
C GLN A 179 -34.99 -1.06 32.12
N VAL A 180 -34.75 -0.01 31.34
CA VAL A 180 -34.45 -0.08 29.90
C VAL A 180 -32.95 0.11 29.71
N LYS A 181 -32.27 -0.91 29.19
CA LYS A 181 -30.81 -0.87 28.95
C LYS A 181 -30.52 -1.13 27.48
N SER A 182 -29.99 -0.11 26.80
CA SER A 182 -29.50 -0.20 25.41
C SER A 182 -27.98 -0.28 25.45
N ILE A 183 -27.40 -1.34 24.91
CA ILE A 183 -25.95 -1.55 24.86
C ILE A 183 -25.52 -1.48 23.40
N ASP A 184 -24.75 -0.45 23.05
CA ASP A 184 -24.21 -0.22 21.71
C ASP A 184 -22.69 -0.45 21.77
N GLN A 185 -22.21 -1.61 21.33
CA GLN A 185 -20.80 -2.02 21.59
C GLN A 185 -19.78 -1.56 20.55
N THR A 186 -20.21 -1.00 19.43
CA THR A 186 -19.33 -0.86 18.26
C THR A 186 -18.53 0.44 18.20
N VAL A 187 -18.92 1.52 18.87
CA VAL A 187 -18.25 2.84 18.69
C VAL A 187 -17.21 3.14 19.78
N SER A 188 -17.53 2.89 21.05
CA SER A 188 -16.64 3.24 22.16
C SER A 188 -15.37 2.39 22.23
N TRP A 189 -15.44 1.11 21.84
CA TRP A 189 -14.29 0.20 21.86
C TRP A 189 -13.25 0.53 20.78
N ILE A 190 -13.70 0.96 19.61
CA ILE A 190 -12.82 1.37 18.50
C ILE A 190 -12.08 2.66 18.86
N TRP A 191 -12.77 3.64 19.46
CA TRP A 191 -12.14 4.87 19.93
C TRP A 191 -11.11 4.64 21.04
N TYR A 192 -11.42 3.80 22.03
CA TYR A 192 -10.49 3.45 23.10
C TYR A 192 -9.22 2.75 22.57
N LYS A 193 -9.37 1.86 21.58
CA LYS A 193 -8.23 1.14 21.00
C LYS A 193 -7.37 2.02 20.08
N LEU A 194 -7.98 2.97 19.39
CA LEU A 194 -7.27 3.90 18.50
C LEU A 194 -6.40 4.89 19.28
N THR A 195 -6.90 5.42 20.40
CA THR A 195 -6.13 6.36 21.25
C THR A 195 -4.99 5.68 22.00
N HIS A 196 -5.12 4.40 22.34
CA HIS A 196 -4.07 3.66 23.05
C HIS A 196 -2.92 3.16 22.15
N LEU A 197 -3.13 3.08 20.83
CA LEU A 197 -2.10 2.64 19.88
C LEU A 197 -1.22 3.78 19.36
N PHE A 198 -1.63 5.04 19.54
CA PHE A 198 -0.85 6.21 19.14
C PHE A 198 -0.70 7.24 20.28
N PRO A 199 0.11 6.97 21.31
CA PRO A 199 0.36 7.94 22.39
C PRO A 199 1.07 9.22 21.92
N ASP A 200 1.80 9.17 20.80
CA ASP A 200 2.72 10.24 20.39
C ASP A 200 2.19 11.18 19.30
N ALA A 201 0.94 10.99 18.84
CA ALA A 201 0.40 11.79 17.71
C ALA A 201 -0.48 12.98 18.14
N VAL A 202 -0.76 13.15 19.43
CA VAL A 202 -1.75 14.15 19.91
C VAL A 202 -1.10 15.34 20.65
N TYR A 203 0.21 15.32 20.90
CA TYR A 203 0.95 16.48 21.40
C TYR A 203 2.02 16.93 20.39
N ARG A 204 1.58 17.57 19.30
CA ARG A 204 2.44 18.50 18.56
C ARG A 204 1.62 19.58 17.86
#